data_AF-A0A9Q8P3A5-F1
#
_entry.id   AF-A0A9Q8P3A5-F1
#
_cell.length_a   1.000
_cell.length_b   1.000
_cell.length_c   1.000
_cell.angle_alpha   90.00
_cell.angle_beta   90.00
_cell.angle_gamma   90.00
#
_symmetry.space_group_name_H-M   'P 1'
#
loop_
_entity.id
_entity.type
_entity.pdbx_description
1 polymer ?
#
loop_
_entity_poly.entity_id
_entity_poly.type
_entity_poly.pdbx_seq_one_letter_code
_entity_poly.pdbx_strand_id
1 'polypeptide(L)'
;MQPLQRTALRSARQVRSRLSRQRRRNVSDHGHGAHDAHAAPANESFGKGFYTTISAIPLSLALYKLSSQGTDEQPYFTRLITKTYAEYKTKWAQRNDFHTQAVEQAAADRVLFLTETNQSNVRHVDLRFPEQLNVGSPWNVPAGHGFANMDELIKKYETENFAENEKKLQQLRDNKVPVEQPFESFSKTTPAVDDS
;
A
#
# COMPACT_ATOMS: atom_id res chain seq x y z
N MET A 1 -3.61 37.27 13.13
CA MET A 1 -3.61 35.90 13.71
C MET A 1 -2.99 34.98 12.67
N GLN A 2 -1.82 34.43 12.97
CA GLN A 2 -0.93 33.72 12.02
C GLN A 2 -1.44 32.30 11.68
N PRO A 3 -1.27 31.79 10.45
CA PRO A 3 -1.67 30.44 10.09
C PRO A 3 -0.59 29.39 10.45
N LEU A 4 -0.98 28.38 11.22
CA LEU A 4 -0.24 27.15 11.51
C LEU A 4 -0.19 26.26 10.26
N GLN A 5 0.66 26.61 9.30
CA GLN A 5 1.03 25.72 8.21
C GLN A 5 2.55 25.58 8.20
N ARG A 6 3.09 24.49 8.77
CA ARG A 6 4.42 23.90 8.45
C ARG A 6 4.81 22.82 9.46
N THR A 7 4.23 21.62 9.36
CA THR A 7 4.78 20.44 10.05
C THR A 7 4.35 19.12 9.41
N ALA A 8 4.76 18.86 8.16
CA ALA A 8 4.58 17.51 7.57
C ALA A 8 5.64 17.12 6.53
N LEU A 9 6.81 17.78 6.48
CA LEU A 9 7.86 17.50 5.49
C LEU A 9 9.24 17.22 6.13
N ARG A 10 9.28 16.54 7.29
CA ARG A 10 10.55 16.28 8.00
C ARG A 10 10.81 14.81 8.38
N SER A 11 10.18 13.84 7.71
CA SER A 11 10.38 12.41 8.00
C SER A 11 11.15 11.62 6.93
N ALA A 12 11.53 12.22 5.80
CA ALA A 12 12.13 11.48 4.67
C ALA A 12 13.66 11.58 4.53
N ARG A 13 14.39 12.04 5.55
CA ARG A 13 15.86 12.11 5.51
C ARG A 13 16.45 11.77 6.86
N GLN A 14 16.67 10.49 7.18
CA GLN A 14 17.80 10.00 7.99
C GLN A 14 17.83 8.47 8.01
N VAL A 15 18.24 7.82 6.91
CA VAL A 15 18.82 6.46 7.00
C VAL A 15 19.98 6.35 6.00
N ARG A 16 21.16 6.81 6.42
CA ARG A 16 22.43 6.34 5.87
C ARG A 16 23.25 5.78 7.02
N SER A 17 23.06 4.50 7.33
CA SER A 17 23.93 3.75 8.24
C SER A 17 25.29 3.54 7.56
N ARG A 18 26.26 4.41 7.85
CA ARG A 18 27.67 4.14 7.54
C ARG A 18 28.22 3.14 8.57
N LEU A 19 28.07 1.85 8.30
CA LEU A 19 28.80 0.81 9.04
C LEU A 19 30.27 0.83 8.60
N SER A 20 31.09 1.67 9.25
CA SER A 20 32.54 1.51 9.24
C SER A 20 32.90 0.37 10.18
N ARG A 21 32.90 -0.87 9.68
CA ARG A 21 33.44 -2.02 10.41
C ARG A 21 34.92 -2.16 10.06
N GLN A 22 35.79 -1.41 10.75
CA GLN A 22 37.22 -1.71 10.78
C GLN A 22 37.43 -3.04 11.50
N ARG A 23 37.86 -4.05 10.75
CA ARG A 23 38.26 -5.36 11.27
C ARG A 23 39.67 -5.23 11.87
N ARG A 24 39.77 -5.04 13.19
CA ARG A 24 41.06 -5.17 13.89
C ARG A 24 41.47 -6.64 13.87
N ARG A 25 42.57 -6.94 13.20
CA ARG A 25 43.28 -8.23 13.28
C ARG A 25 44.05 -8.22 14.60
N ASN A 26 43.69 -9.10 15.52
CA ASN A 26 44.55 -9.43 16.65
C ASN A 26 45.63 -10.38 16.10
N VAL A 27 46.78 -9.83 15.72
CA VAL A 27 48.00 -10.61 15.55
C VAL A 27 48.54 -10.84 16.96
N SER A 28 48.50 -12.08 17.42
CA SER A 28 49.13 -12.49 18.66
C SER A 28 50.65 -12.44 18.47
N ASP A 29 51.28 -11.44 19.06
CA ASP A 29 52.73 -11.38 19.23
C ASP A 29 53.14 -12.50 20.20
N HIS A 30 53.76 -13.56 19.65
CA HIS A 30 54.39 -14.61 20.45
C HIS A 30 55.77 -14.10 20.83
N GLY A 31 55.95 -13.78 22.12
CA GLY A 31 57.24 -13.36 22.66
C GLY A 31 58.33 -14.38 22.36
N HIS A 32 59.33 -13.95 21.59
CA HIS A 32 60.60 -14.64 21.43
C HIS A 32 61.41 -14.53 22.73
N GLY A 33 61.32 -15.56 23.56
CA GLY A 33 62.23 -15.77 24.68
C GLY A 33 63.46 -16.56 24.23
N ALA A 34 64.59 -15.85 24.14
CA ALA A 34 65.98 -16.27 24.31
C ALA A 34 66.46 -17.61 23.71
N HIS A 35 67.40 -17.49 22.78
CA HIS A 35 68.40 -18.51 22.45
C HIS A 35 69.31 -18.78 23.65
N ASP A 36 69.57 -20.06 23.95
CA ASP A 36 70.82 -20.66 24.44
C ASP A 36 70.57 -21.80 25.43
N ALA A 37 70.75 -23.05 24.98
CA ALA A 37 71.40 -24.15 25.69
C ALA A 37 71.20 -25.47 24.92
N HIS A 38 72.29 -26.08 24.47
CA HIS A 38 72.30 -27.44 23.92
C HIS A 38 71.88 -28.45 25.00
N ALA A 39 70.74 -29.14 24.81
CA ALA A 39 70.31 -30.19 25.73
C ALA A 39 69.58 -31.33 24.99
N ALA A 40 70.36 -32.34 24.56
CA ALA A 40 69.94 -33.71 24.19
C ALA A 40 68.78 -33.88 23.17
N PRO A 41 68.57 -35.05 22.55
CA PRO A 41 67.29 -35.32 21.88
C PRO A 41 66.22 -35.46 22.97
N ALA A 42 65.69 -34.33 23.43
CA ALA A 42 64.53 -34.31 24.29
C ALA A 42 63.37 -34.89 23.48
N ASN A 43 62.82 -35.99 23.96
CA ASN A 43 61.62 -36.60 23.42
C ASN A 43 60.47 -35.58 23.57
N GLU A 44 60.23 -34.76 22.56
CA GLU A 44 59.22 -33.69 22.58
C GLU A 44 57.83 -34.32 22.71
N SER A 45 57.30 -34.35 23.93
CA SER A 45 55.95 -34.85 24.17
C SER A 45 54.94 -33.94 23.47
N PHE A 46 53.95 -34.53 22.80
CA PHE A 46 52.88 -33.77 22.17
C PHE A 46 52.24 -32.78 23.17
N GLY A 47 52.09 -31.52 22.76
CA GLY A 47 51.53 -30.48 23.62
C GLY A 47 50.11 -30.82 24.06
N LYS A 48 49.67 -30.26 25.20
CA LYS A 48 48.32 -30.50 25.77
C LYS A 48 47.19 -30.34 24.75
N GLY A 49 47.34 -29.40 23.80
CA GLY A 49 46.40 -29.19 22.70
C GLY A 49 46.15 -30.45 21.85
N PHE A 50 47.17 -31.26 21.58
CA PHE A 50 47.05 -32.49 20.80
C PHE A 50 46.18 -33.54 21.49
N TYR A 51 46.34 -33.72 22.80
CA TYR A 51 45.48 -34.62 23.56
C TYR A 51 44.04 -34.10 23.66
N THR A 52 43.85 -32.78 23.76
CA THR A 52 42.49 -32.20 23.74
C THR A 52 41.78 -32.45 22.40
N THR A 53 42.47 -32.28 21.26
CA THR A 53 41.86 -32.52 19.95
C THR A 53 41.57 -34.00 19.71
N ILE A 54 42.48 -34.90 20.09
CA ILE A 54 42.23 -36.34 20.01
C ILE A 54 41.07 -36.76 20.91
N SER A 55 40.99 -36.22 22.13
CA SER A 55 39.87 -36.51 23.04
C SER A 55 38.54 -35.92 22.56
N ALA A 56 38.57 -34.82 21.81
CA ALA A 56 37.36 -34.18 21.29
C ALA A 56 36.61 -35.06 20.28
N ILE A 57 37.32 -35.90 19.51
CA ILE A 57 36.72 -36.79 18.51
C ILE A 57 35.76 -37.81 19.17
N PRO A 58 36.21 -38.70 20.10
CA PRO A 58 35.30 -39.63 20.77
C PRO A 58 34.26 -38.93 21.64
N LEU A 59 34.61 -37.79 22.26
CA LEU A 59 33.67 -37.02 23.07
C LEU A 59 32.53 -36.45 22.23
N SER A 60 32.82 -35.95 21.01
CA SER A 60 31.80 -35.49 20.07
C SER A 60 30.91 -36.64 19.56
N LEU A 61 31.46 -37.82 19.33
CA LEU A 61 30.70 -39.02 18.93
C LEU A 61 29.78 -39.50 20.06
N ALA A 62 30.27 -39.50 21.30
CA ALA A 62 29.48 -39.85 22.48
C ALA A 62 28.32 -38.86 22.68
N LEU A 63 28.59 -37.56 22.57
CA LEU A 63 27.56 -36.52 22.61
C LEU A 63 26.54 -36.66 21.49
N TYR A 64 26.98 -36.96 20.27
CA TYR A 64 26.09 -37.19 19.14
C TYR A 64 25.15 -38.39 19.40
N LYS A 65 25.70 -39.52 19.85
CA LYS A 65 24.92 -40.72 20.17
C LYS A 65 23.90 -40.46 21.26
N LEU A 66 24.30 -39.79 22.35
CA LEU A 66 23.38 -39.40 23.42
C LEU A 66 22.27 -38.46 22.92
N SER A 67 22.61 -37.50 22.04
CA SER A 67 21.64 -36.55 21.48
C SER A 67 20.67 -37.16 20.46
N SER A 68 21.02 -38.32 19.91
CA SER A 68 20.26 -39.05 18.87
C SER A 68 19.30 -40.12 19.42
N GLN A 69 19.35 -40.43 20.72
CA GLN A 69 18.61 -41.55 21.34
C GLN A 69 17.14 -41.23 21.71
N GLY A 70 16.53 -40.20 21.11
CA GLY A 70 15.12 -39.87 21.34
C GLY A 70 14.16 -40.74 20.51
N THR A 71 12.96 -40.99 21.04
CA THR A 71 11.82 -41.64 20.34
C THR A 71 11.18 -40.76 19.26
N ASP A 72 11.53 -39.48 19.21
CA ASP A 72 11.14 -38.51 18.18
C ASP A 72 12.06 -38.65 16.96
N GLU A 73 11.51 -38.59 15.76
CA GLU A 73 12.19 -38.79 14.46
C GLU A 73 13.37 -37.84 14.16
N GLN A 74 13.68 -36.87 15.03
CA GLN A 74 14.74 -35.88 14.84
C GLN A 74 15.71 -35.78 16.04
N PRO A 75 17.03 -35.63 15.80
CA PRO A 75 18.02 -35.47 16.86
C PRO A 75 17.79 -34.17 17.65
N TYR A 76 18.24 -34.14 18.91
CA TYR A 76 17.96 -33.07 19.87
C TYR A 76 18.20 -31.65 19.32
N PHE A 77 19.33 -31.43 18.65
CA PHE A 77 19.68 -30.11 18.10
C PHE A 77 18.74 -29.69 16.97
N THR A 78 18.36 -30.61 16.08
CA THR A 78 17.38 -30.33 15.03
C THR A 78 16.04 -29.98 15.64
N ARG A 79 15.59 -30.71 16.68
CA ARG A 79 14.36 -30.40 17.41
C ARG A 79 14.39 -29.04 18.10
N LEU A 80 15.54 -28.68 18.69
CA LEU A 80 15.72 -27.37 19.31
C LEU A 80 15.55 -26.28 18.26
N ILE A 81 16.26 -26.40 17.12
CA ILE A 81 16.19 -25.46 16.00
C ILE A 81 14.75 -25.37 15.47
N THR A 82 14.09 -26.50 15.19
CA THR A 82 12.73 -26.47 14.65
C THR A 82 11.77 -25.81 15.63
N LYS A 83 11.84 -26.11 16.93
CA LYS A 83 10.99 -25.46 17.94
C LYS A 83 11.29 -23.97 18.09
N THR A 84 12.55 -23.54 18.09
CA THR A 84 12.90 -22.11 18.22
C THR A 84 12.48 -21.30 17.01
N TYR A 85 12.55 -21.88 15.81
CA TYR A 85 12.28 -21.18 14.56
C TYR A 85 10.87 -21.38 14.00
N ALA A 86 10.08 -22.33 14.52
CA ALA A 86 8.72 -22.60 14.06
C ALA A 86 7.83 -21.35 14.10
N GLU A 87 7.93 -20.54 15.16
CA GLU A 87 7.13 -19.32 15.31
C GLU A 87 7.58 -18.17 14.40
N TYR A 88 8.82 -18.18 13.89
CA TYR A 88 9.30 -17.08 13.05
C TYR A 88 8.55 -17.05 11.72
N LYS A 89 8.21 -18.22 11.17
CA LYS A 89 7.43 -18.32 9.93
C LYS A 89 6.07 -17.64 10.08
N THR A 90 5.36 -17.88 11.18
CA THR A 90 4.03 -17.28 11.43
C THR A 90 4.15 -15.78 11.71
N LYS A 91 5.12 -15.35 12.50
CA LYS A 91 5.37 -13.92 12.78
C LYS A 91 5.70 -13.13 11.51
N TRP A 92 6.49 -13.71 10.60
CA TRP A 92 6.81 -13.07 9.32
C TRP A 92 5.61 -13.00 8.38
N ALA A 93 4.80 -14.06 8.33
CA ALA A 93 3.54 -14.04 7.58
C ALA A 93 2.60 -12.94 8.10
N GLN A 94 2.35 -12.91 9.42
CA GLN A 94 1.50 -11.89 10.06
C GLN A 94 1.99 -10.46 9.78
N ARG A 95 3.31 -10.23 9.81
CA ARG A 95 3.86 -8.90 9.53
C ARG A 95 3.68 -8.50 8.07
N ASN A 96 3.82 -9.45 7.15
CA ASN A 96 3.56 -9.20 5.74
C ASN A 96 2.07 -8.93 5.50
N ASP A 97 1.18 -9.70 6.12
CA ASP A 97 -0.27 -9.52 6.01
C ASP A 97 -0.70 -8.13 6.53
N PHE A 98 -0.14 -7.69 7.66
CA PHE A 98 -0.41 -6.36 8.19
C PHE A 98 0.06 -5.25 7.22
N HIS A 99 1.22 -5.45 6.60
CA HIS A 99 1.74 -4.49 5.62
C HIS A 99 0.88 -4.45 4.36
N THR A 100 0.43 -5.59 3.83
CA THR A 100 -0.44 -5.63 2.65
C THR A 100 -1.79 -4.98 2.94
N GLN A 101 -2.40 -5.28 4.08
CA GLN A 101 -3.65 -4.65 4.51
C GLN A 101 -3.51 -3.13 4.64
N ALA A 102 -2.42 -2.64 5.23
CA ALA A 102 -2.18 -1.21 5.35
C ALA A 102 -2.02 -0.52 3.99
N VAL A 103 -1.35 -1.17 3.04
CA VAL A 103 -1.19 -0.66 1.66
C VAL A 103 -2.54 -0.67 0.92
N GLU A 104 -3.34 -1.71 1.07
CA GLU A 104 -4.67 -1.81 0.47
C GLU A 104 -5.61 -0.73 1.00
N GLN A 105 -5.62 -0.50 2.32
CA GLN A 105 -6.39 0.57 2.93
C GLN A 105 -5.93 1.95 2.43
N ALA A 106 -4.62 2.19 2.38
CA ALA A 106 -4.08 3.46 1.86
C ALA A 106 -4.41 3.67 0.37
N ALA A 107 -4.48 2.60 -0.42
CA ALA A 107 -4.89 2.66 -1.82
C ALA A 107 -6.39 2.98 -1.96
N ALA A 108 -7.24 2.36 -1.13
CA ALA A 108 -8.67 2.66 -1.10
C ALA A 108 -8.93 4.12 -0.73
N ASP A 109 -8.27 4.62 0.32
CA ASP A 109 -8.37 6.02 0.75
C ASP A 109 -7.88 6.99 -0.34
N ARG A 110 -6.79 6.62 -1.04
CA ARG A 110 -6.29 7.42 -2.17
C ARG A 110 -7.32 7.56 -3.29
N VAL A 111 -8.09 6.51 -3.61
CA VAL A 111 -9.15 6.59 -4.63
C VAL A 111 -10.25 7.57 -4.23
N LEU A 112 -10.63 7.59 -2.94
CA LEU A 112 -11.59 8.55 -2.39
C LEU A 112 -11.06 9.98 -2.58
N PHE A 113 -9.82 10.25 -2.17
CA PHE A 113 -9.24 11.58 -2.29
C PHE A 113 -8.97 12.00 -3.74
N LEU A 114 -8.63 11.09 -4.65
CA LEU A 114 -8.48 11.42 -6.08
C LEU A 114 -9.81 11.83 -6.71
N THR A 115 -10.92 11.25 -6.25
CA THR A 115 -12.25 11.59 -6.73
C THR A 115 -12.73 12.91 -6.12
N GLU A 116 -12.43 13.15 -4.85
CA GLU A 116 -12.75 14.38 -4.13
C GLU A 116 -11.91 15.59 -4.61
N THR A 117 -10.65 15.38 -4.99
CA THR A 117 -9.73 16.44 -5.42
C THR A 117 -9.99 16.98 -6.83
N ASN A 118 -11.05 16.55 -7.53
CA ASN A 118 -11.66 17.35 -8.59
C ASN A 118 -12.38 18.58 -7.99
N GLN A 119 -11.65 19.36 -7.20
CA GLN A 119 -12.05 20.57 -6.49
C GLN A 119 -12.52 21.69 -7.43
N SER A 120 -12.26 21.60 -8.74
CA SER A 120 -12.81 22.52 -9.73
C SER A 120 -14.31 22.34 -9.96
N ASN A 121 -14.87 21.18 -9.59
CA ASN A 121 -16.30 20.86 -9.69
C ASN A 121 -16.91 20.34 -8.39
N VAL A 122 -16.21 20.45 -7.25
CA VAL A 122 -16.85 20.27 -5.94
C VAL A 122 -17.79 21.46 -5.77
N ARG A 123 -19.10 21.21 -5.77
CA ARG A 123 -20.10 22.22 -5.40
C ARG A 123 -19.90 22.53 -3.92
N HIS A 124 -19.09 23.53 -3.63
CA HIS A 124 -19.00 24.12 -2.30
C HIS A 124 -20.33 24.80 -2.04
N VAL A 125 -21.13 24.22 -1.14
CA VAL A 125 -22.32 24.87 -0.63
C VAL A 125 -21.86 25.72 0.54
N ASP A 126 -21.88 27.04 0.38
CA ASP A 126 -21.56 27.97 1.45
C ASP A 126 -22.66 27.89 2.53
N LEU A 127 -22.42 27.05 3.52
CA LEU A 127 -23.27 26.95 4.70
C LEU A 127 -22.79 27.96 5.75
N ARG A 128 -23.73 28.63 6.40
CA ARG A 128 -23.41 29.59 7.47
C ARG A 128 -22.89 28.87 8.71
N PHE A 129 -23.29 27.63 8.92
CA PHE A 129 -22.85 26.73 9.98
C PHE A 129 -23.10 25.27 9.56
N PRO A 130 -22.28 24.30 10.00
CA PRO A 130 -22.34 22.91 9.53
C PRO A 130 -23.64 22.19 9.91
N GLU A 131 -24.29 22.62 11.00
CA GLU A 131 -25.54 22.00 11.47
C GLU A 131 -26.76 22.29 10.58
N GLN A 132 -26.67 23.18 9.57
CA GLN A 132 -27.79 23.48 8.66
C GLN A 132 -28.30 22.26 7.90
N LEU A 133 -27.44 21.27 7.65
CA LEU A 133 -27.83 20.02 6.97
C LEU A 133 -28.64 19.08 7.86
N ASN A 134 -28.57 19.28 9.17
CA ASN A 134 -29.26 18.44 10.16
C ASN A 134 -30.58 19.07 10.62
N VAL A 135 -30.90 20.28 10.13
CA VAL A 135 -32.17 20.94 10.40
C VAL A 135 -33.19 20.42 9.39
N GLY A 136 -34.11 19.57 9.86
CA GLY A 136 -35.26 19.15 9.05
C GLY A 136 -36.13 20.34 8.62
N SER A 137 -37.02 20.11 7.65
CA SER A 137 -38.05 21.08 7.28
C SER A 137 -38.76 21.58 8.56
N PRO A 138 -38.97 22.90 8.75
CA PRO A 138 -39.75 23.44 9.87
C PRO A 138 -41.16 22.84 9.98
N TRP A 139 -41.64 22.27 8.88
CA TRP A 139 -42.90 21.58 8.77
C TRP A 139 -42.67 20.08 8.83
N ASN A 140 -43.23 19.44 9.86
CA ASN A 140 -43.26 17.98 10.02
C ASN A 140 -44.24 17.38 9.01
N VAL A 141 -43.84 17.31 7.74
CA VAL A 141 -44.64 16.64 6.70
C VAL A 141 -44.35 15.14 6.80
N PRO A 142 -45.35 14.31 7.14
CA PRO A 142 -45.17 12.87 7.19
C PRO A 142 -44.76 12.34 5.80
N ALA A 143 -43.89 11.33 5.79
CA ALA A 143 -43.44 10.68 4.58
C ALA A 143 -44.66 10.21 3.75
N GLY A 144 -44.79 10.74 2.53
CA GLY A 144 -45.93 10.47 1.64
C GLY A 144 -46.93 11.63 1.46
N HIS A 145 -46.76 12.77 2.13
CA HIS A 145 -47.65 13.94 1.99
C HIS A 145 -46.94 15.20 1.44
N GLY A 146 -45.81 15.00 0.75
CA GLY A 146 -44.80 16.04 0.53
C GLY A 146 -44.85 16.85 -0.77
N PHE A 147 -45.80 16.65 -1.68
CA PHE A 147 -45.86 17.47 -2.89
C PHE A 147 -47.29 17.92 -3.18
N ALA A 148 -47.39 19.20 -3.59
CA ALA A 148 -48.59 19.78 -4.19
C ALA A 148 -49.13 18.85 -5.28
N ASN A 149 -50.43 18.92 -5.57
CA ASN A 149 -51.04 18.06 -6.58
C ASN A 149 -50.25 18.14 -7.91
N MET A 150 -49.61 17.03 -8.30
CA MET A 150 -48.75 16.93 -9.48
C MET A 150 -49.55 16.62 -10.76
N ASP A 151 -50.87 16.44 -10.67
CA ASP A 151 -51.73 16.10 -11.80
C ASP A 151 -51.59 17.11 -12.96
N GLU A 152 -51.41 18.39 -12.66
CA GLU A 152 -51.23 19.42 -13.69
C GLU A 152 -49.89 19.29 -14.42
N LEU A 153 -48.82 18.94 -13.70
CA LEU A 153 -47.51 18.71 -14.31
C LEU A 153 -47.53 17.44 -15.16
N ILE A 154 -48.15 16.37 -14.67
CA ILE A 154 -48.33 15.12 -15.41
C ILE A 154 -49.10 15.40 -16.71
N LYS A 155 -50.24 16.10 -16.63
CA LYS A 155 -51.03 16.50 -17.79
C LYS A 155 -50.23 17.30 -18.80
N LYS A 156 -49.43 18.28 -18.34
CA LYS A 156 -48.58 19.09 -19.22
C LYS A 156 -47.60 18.20 -19.99
N TYR A 157 -46.85 17.34 -19.30
CA TYR A 157 -45.85 16.49 -19.95
C TYR A 157 -46.48 15.41 -20.85
N GLU A 158 -47.65 14.89 -20.51
CA GLU A 158 -48.41 14.01 -21.39
C GLU A 158 -48.79 14.74 -22.70
N THR A 159 -49.32 15.96 -22.61
CA THR A 159 -49.67 16.75 -23.80
C THR A 159 -48.46 17.08 -24.68
N GLU A 160 -47.31 17.43 -24.08
CA GLU A 160 -46.07 17.67 -24.80
C GLU A 160 -45.59 16.40 -25.54
N ASN A 161 -45.65 15.24 -24.87
CA ASN A 161 -45.27 13.96 -25.48
C ASN A 161 -46.17 13.57 -26.66
N PHE A 162 -47.48 13.73 -26.54
CA PHE A 162 -48.39 13.43 -27.64
C PHE A 162 -48.14 14.36 -28.84
N ALA A 163 -47.95 15.66 -28.60
CA ALA A 163 -47.62 16.62 -29.64
C ALA A 163 -46.29 16.32 -30.34
N GLU A 164 -45.26 15.90 -29.59
CA GLU A 164 -43.98 15.47 -30.17
C GLU A 164 -44.11 14.19 -31.00
N ASN A 165 -44.90 13.23 -30.54
CA ASN A 165 -45.13 11.98 -31.26
C ASN A 165 -45.89 12.21 -32.57
N GLU A 166 -46.88 13.11 -32.58
CA GLU A 166 -47.56 13.53 -33.81
C GLU A 166 -46.60 14.20 -34.79
N LYS A 167 -45.72 15.11 -34.30
CA LYS A 167 -44.68 15.73 -35.12
C LYS A 167 -43.73 14.70 -35.72
N LYS A 168 -43.27 13.72 -34.92
CA LYS A 168 -42.41 12.62 -35.39
C LYS A 168 -43.13 11.78 -36.46
N LEU A 169 -44.42 11.50 -36.26
CA LEU A 169 -45.23 10.74 -37.23
C LEU A 169 -45.43 11.52 -38.54
N GLN A 170 -45.65 12.83 -38.48
CA GLN A 170 -45.69 13.71 -39.66
C GLN A 170 -44.33 13.74 -40.37
N GLN A 171 -43.23 13.88 -39.64
CA GLN A 171 -41.88 13.83 -40.21
C GLN A 171 -41.58 12.50 -40.92
N LEU A 172 -42.05 11.38 -40.37
CA LEU A 172 -41.95 10.07 -41.02
C LEU A 172 -42.81 9.99 -42.29
N ARG A 173 -44.04 10.52 -42.28
CA ARG A 173 -44.91 10.56 -43.47
C ARG A 173 -44.33 11.42 -44.59
N ASP A 174 -43.71 12.54 -44.21
CA ASP A 174 -43.09 13.49 -45.14
C ASP A 174 -41.66 13.07 -45.56
N ASN A 175 -41.13 11.96 -45.01
CA ASN A 175 -39.74 11.51 -45.15
C ASN A 175 -38.72 12.64 -44.85
N LYS A 176 -39.00 13.46 -43.85
CA LYS A 176 -38.14 14.56 -43.37
C LYS A 176 -37.62 14.27 -41.98
N VAL A 177 -37.05 13.08 -41.79
CA VAL A 177 -36.46 12.68 -40.51
C VAL A 177 -35.15 13.45 -40.33
N PRO A 178 -34.97 14.25 -39.26
CA PRO A 178 -33.78 15.12 -39.11
C PRO A 178 -32.43 14.38 -39.15
N VAL A 179 -32.40 13.11 -38.76
CA VAL A 179 -31.20 12.25 -38.78
C VAL A 179 -30.83 11.81 -40.20
N GLU A 180 -31.81 11.70 -41.08
CA GLU A 180 -31.62 11.24 -42.47
C GLU A 180 -31.36 12.40 -43.43
N GLN A 181 -31.64 13.64 -43.01
CA GLN A 181 -31.36 14.82 -43.82
C GLN A 181 -29.85 15.14 -43.82
N PRO A 182 -29.28 15.51 -44.99
CA PRO A 182 -27.88 15.91 -45.05
C PRO A 182 -27.66 17.14 -44.16
N PHE A 183 -26.60 17.09 -43.34
CA PHE A 183 -26.20 18.21 -42.49
C PHE A 183 -25.81 19.42 -43.35
N GLU A 184 -26.45 20.56 -43.12
CA GLU A 184 -26.06 21.83 -43.72
C GLU A 184 -24.81 22.37 -43.01
N SER A 185 -23.67 22.32 -43.70
CA SER A 185 -22.43 22.93 -43.21
C SER A 185 -22.50 24.44 -43.40
N PHE A 186 -22.84 25.18 -42.33
CA PHE A 186 -22.72 26.63 -42.33
C PHE A 186 -21.24 27.02 -42.32
N SER A 187 -20.66 27.24 -43.50
CA SER A 187 -19.34 27.87 -43.62
C SER A 187 -19.48 29.36 -43.30
N LYS A 188 -18.59 29.89 -42.44
CA LYS A 188 -18.49 31.34 -42.20
C LYS A 188 -17.93 31.97 -43.46
N THR A 189 -18.77 32.66 -44.24
CA THR A 189 -18.30 33.59 -45.25
C THR A 189 -17.74 34.83 -44.56
N THR A 190 -16.42 34.92 -44.47
CA THR A 190 -15.74 36.18 -44.19
C THR A 190 -15.96 37.08 -45.42
N PRO A 191 -16.61 38.24 -45.31
CA PRO A 191 -16.75 39.14 -46.46
C PRO A 191 -15.36 39.60 -46.87
N ALA A 192 -14.99 39.32 -48.13
CA ALA A 192 -13.76 39.82 -48.72
C ALA A 192 -13.86 41.35 -48.84
N VAL A 193 -12.78 42.04 -48.44
CA VAL A 193 -12.58 43.47 -48.64
C VAL A 193 -12.44 43.70 -50.15
N ASP A 194 -13.27 44.58 -50.71
CA ASP A 194 -13.17 45.02 -52.11
C ASP A 194 -11.88 45.85 -52.29
N ASP A 195 -10.91 45.31 -53.03
CA ASP A 195 -9.75 46.06 -53.51
C ASP A 195 -10.21 47.06 -54.59
N SER A 196 -10.08 48.35 -54.29
CA SER A 196 -10.25 49.49 -55.20
C SER A 196 -8.89 50.03 -55.63
#